data_AF-A0A1S2PY23-F1
#
_entry.id   AF-A0A1S2PY23-F1
#
_cell.length_a   1.000
_cell.length_b   1.000
_cell.length_c   1.000
_cell.angle_alpha   90.00
_cell.angle_beta   90.00
_cell.angle_gamma   90.00
#
_symmetry.space_group_name_H-M   'P 1'
#
loop_
_entity.id
_entity.type
_entity.pdbx_description
1 polymer ?
#
loop_
_entity_poly.entity_id
_entity_poly.type
_entity_poly.pdbx_seq_one_letter_code
_entity_poly.pdbx_strand_id
1 'polypeptide(L)'
;MRRSRITGTALVGAGLVAFGGAAFAAGPVGTVSPPKVKAGQSVHLTLAGCSKPREGGRAEGPSVETIDLTLKETGTLVGTARIAPGTQPGVAHIYLACASDPDAVATVDVTVVG
;
A
#
# COMPACT_ATOMS: atom_id res chain seq x y z
N MET A 1 -34.59 -47.00 -24.79
CA MET A 1 -35.31 -46.21 -23.76
C MET A 1 -34.79 -46.61 -22.37
N ARG A 2 -34.11 -45.70 -21.66
CA ARG A 2 -34.06 -45.68 -20.19
C ARG A 2 -33.49 -44.33 -19.74
N ARG A 3 -34.37 -43.51 -19.18
CA ARG A 3 -34.10 -42.22 -18.52
C ARG A 3 -33.50 -42.50 -17.13
N SER A 4 -32.53 -41.69 -16.70
CA SER A 4 -32.24 -41.29 -15.30
C SER A 4 -30.88 -40.60 -15.28
N ARG A 5 -30.58 -39.58 -14.48
CA ARG A 5 -31.32 -38.63 -13.63
C ARG A 5 -30.35 -37.45 -13.45
N ILE A 6 -30.88 -36.24 -13.41
CA ILE A 6 -30.15 -34.99 -13.20
C ILE A 6 -29.88 -34.84 -11.70
N THR A 7 -28.63 -34.60 -11.33
CA THR A 7 -28.18 -34.04 -10.04
C THR A 7 -26.79 -33.46 -10.35
N GLY A 8 -26.51 -32.16 -10.39
CA GLY A 8 -27.02 -31.05 -9.61
C GLY A 8 -25.92 -30.64 -8.64
N THR A 9 -25.07 -29.69 -9.03
CA THR A 9 -24.32 -28.77 -8.14
C THR A 9 -23.65 -27.70 -8.99
N ALA A 10 -24.20 -26.49 -8.92
CA ALA A 10 -23.53 -25.28 -9.36
C ALA A 10 -22.36 -24.98 -8.42
N LEU A 11 -21.19 -24.72 -8.98
CA LEU A 11 -20.15 -23.95 -8.31
C LEU A 11 -19.84 -22.75 -9.19
N VAL A 12 -20.55 -21.66 -8.88
CA VAL A 12 -20.14 -20.29 -9.19
C VAL A 12 -18.89 -20.04 -8.35
N GLY A 13 -17.73 -20.38 -8.91
CA GLY A 13 -16.44 -20.02 -8.35
C GLY A 13 -16.05 -18.65 -8.88
N ALA A 14 -16.15 -17.65 -8.01
CA ALA A 14 -15.73 -16.28 -8.26
C ALA A 14 -14.35 -16.24 -8.94
N GLY A 15 -14.26 -15.53 -10.06
CA GLY A 15 -13.01 -15.17 -10.69
C GLY A 15 -12.23 -14.24 -9.78
N LEU A 16 -11.45 -14.82 -8.86
CA LEU A 16 -10.30 -14.15 -8.29
C LEU A 16 -9.22 -14.19 -9.35
N VAL A 17 -8.99 -13.04 -9.96
CA VAL A 17 -7.82 -12.78 -10.80
C VAL A 17 -6.59 -12.84 -9.89
N ALA A 18 -6.12 -14.06 -9.61
CA ALA A 18 -4.82 -14.29 -9.04
C ALA A 18 -3.80 -14.01 -10.15
N PHE A 19 -3.32 -12.78 -10.22
CA PHE A 19 -2.08 -12.52 -10.93
C PHE A 19 -0.98 -13.34 -10.25
N GLY A 20 -0.40 -14.26 -11.03
CA GLY A 20 0.84 -14.95 -10.69
C GLY A 20 1.89 -13.95 -10.23
N GLY A 21 2.75 -14.31 -9.30
CA GLY A 21 3.63 -15.45 -9.46
C GLY A 21 5.04 -14.88 -9.50
N ALA A 22 5.61 -14.70 -8.32
CA ALA A 22 7.04 -14.66 -8.06
C ALA A 22 7.20 -14.50 -6.55
N ALA A 23 7.83 -15.47 -5.92
CA ALA A 23 8.50 -15.25 -4.64
C ALA A 23 9.73 -14.38 -4.94
N PHE A 24 9.50 -13.10 -5.27
CA PHE A 24 10.52 -12.08 -5.10
C PHE A 24 10.84 -12.06 -3.61
N ALA A 25 12.10 -11.85 -3.23
CA ALA A 25 12.41 -11.45 -1.86
C ALA A 25 11.39 -10.37 -1.48
N ALA A 26 10.53 -10.67 -0.51
CA ALA A 26 9.34 -9.87 -0.25
C ALA A 26 9.80 -8.50 0.24
N GLY A 27 10.03 -7.60 -0.72
CA GLY A 27 10.41 -6.23 -0.45
C GLY A 27 9.32 -5.55 0.38
N PRO A 28 9.64 -4.39 0.95
CA PRO A 28 8.69 -3.71 1.80
C PRO A 28 7.41 -3.38 1.02
N VAL A 29 6.28 -3.47 1.71
CA VAL A 29 4.96 -3.21 1.15
C VAL A 29 4.38 -1.99 1.84
N GLY A 30 4.10 -0.97 1.04
CA GLY A 30 3.47 0.27 1.47
C GLY A 30 1.96 0.23 1.25
N THR A 31 1.19 0.83 2.15
CA THR A 31 -0.23 1.16 1.93
C THR A 31 -0.53 2.57 2.39
N VAL A 32 -1.57 3.16 1.82
CA VAL A 32 -2.01 4.52 2.14
C VAL A 32 -3.53 4.59 2.34
N SER A 33 -3.97 5.38 3.31
CA SER A 33 -5.39 5.59 3.59
C SER A 33 -5.68 7.01 4.11
N PRO A 34 -6.68 7.71 3.57
CA PRO A 34 -7.47 7.34 2.39
C PRO A 34 -6.64 7.47 1.09
N PRO A 35 -6.94 6.68 0.05
CA PRO A 35 -6.23 6.74 -1.24
C PRO A 35 -6.62 7.95 -2.09
N LYS A 36 -7.60 8.74 -1.65
CA LYS A 36 -8.13 9.92 -2.36
C LYS A 36 -8.37 11.06 -1.39
N VAL A 37 -7.75 12.22 -1.63
CA VAL A 37 -7.76 13.38 -0.73
C VAL A 37 -7.72 14.70 -1.50
N LYS A 38 -8.05 15.80 -0.83
CA LYS A 38 -7.76 17.16 -1.33
C LYS A 38 -6.36 17.60 -0.94
N ALA A 39 -5.79 18.54 -1.69
CA ALA A 39 -4.55 19.20 -1.29
C ALA A 39 -4.69 19.82 0.12
N GLY A 40 -3.66 19.70 0.94
CA GLY A 40 -3.67 20.16 2.33
C GLY A 40 -4.24 19.15 3.35
N GLN A 41 -4.81 18.03 2.91
CA GLN A 41 -5.27 16.94 3.79
C GLN A 41 -4.15 15.94 4.10
N SER A 42 -4.34 15.19 5.18
CA SER A 42 -3.41 14.16 5.61
C SER A 42 -3.83 12.77 5.15
N VAL A 43 -2.84 11.92 4.91
CA VAL A 43 -2.98 10.50 4.64
C VAL A 43 -2.17 9.70 5.64
N HIS A 44 -2.69 8.53 6.01
CA HIS A 44 -1.99 7.57 6.83
C HIS A 44 -1.20 6.62 5.95
N LEU A 45 0.08 6.45 6.28
CA LEU A 45 1.01 5.56 5.61
C LEU A 45 1.32 4.37 6.50
N THR A 46 1.37 3.19 5.91
CA THR A 46 1.82 1.97 6.58
C THR A 46 2.87 1.29 5.72
N LEU A 47 3.97 0.85 6.32
CA LEU A 47 5.04 0.10 5.69
C LEU A 47 5.25 -1.22 6.45
N ALA A 48 5.16 -2.33 5.73
CA ALA A 48 5.37 -3.67 6.25
C ALA A 48 6.52 -4.37 5.50
N GLY A 49 7.01 -5.49 6.03
CA GLY A 49 8.07 -6.26 5.37
C GLY A 49 9.49 -5.74 5.62
N CYS A 50 9.68 -4.78 6.51
CA CYS A 50 11.02 -4.37 6.93
C CYS A 50 11.71 -5.48 7.73
N SER A 51 12.95 -5.81 7.38
CA SER A 51 13.77 -6.80 8.09
C SER A 51 14.04 -6.42 9.54
N LYS A 52 14.20 -5.12 9.84
CA LYS A 52 14.39 -4.60 11.20
C LYS A 52 13.50 -3.37 11.45
N PRO A 53 12.20 -3.59 11.73
CA PRO A 53 11.24 -2.48 11.83
C PRO A 53 11.47 -1.62 13.09
N ARG A 54 12.30 -2.06 14.04
CA ARG A 54 12.71 -1.24 15.21
C ARG A 54 13.67 -0.11 14.86
N GLU A 55 14.35 -0.19 13.72
CA GLU A 55 15.24 0.88 13.24
C GLU A 55 14.45 2.04 12.61
N GLY A 56 13.12 1.89 12.45
CA GLY A 56 12.25 2.90 11.87
C GLY A 56 12.20 2.84 10.34
N GLY A 57 11.61 3.87 9.75
CA GLY A 57 11.58 4.05 8.31
C GLY A 57 11.27 5.50 7.95
N ARG A 58 11.23 5.78 6.65
CA ARG A 58 11.06 7.13 6.13
C ARG A 58 10.01 7.12 5.03
N ALA A 59 9.22 8.18 4.93
CA ALA A 59 8.35 8.42 3.80
C ALA A 59 8.58 9.80 3.21
N GLU A 60 8.64 9.91 1.89
CA GLU A 60 8.91 11.15 1.17
C GLU A 60 8.26 11.17 -0.22
N GLY A 61 8.14 12.36 -0.82
CA GLY A 61 7.60 12.50 -2.17
C GLY A 61 7.53 13.97 -2.62
N PRO A 62 7.25 14.24 -3.90
CA PRO A 62 7.17 15.60 -4.42
C PRO A 62 6.02 16.43 -3.83
N SER A 63 4.97 15.76 -3.33
CA SER A 63 3.77 16.39 -2.80
C SER A 63 3.63 16.27 -1.28
N VAL A 64 4.62 15.71 -0.59
CA VAL A 64 4.62 15.52 0.87
C VAL A 64 5.99 15.84 1.45
N GLU A 65 6.02 16.41 2.64
CA GLU A 65 7.28 16.55 3.37
C GLU A 65 7.80 15.18 3.79
N THR A 66 9.12 15.08 3.94
CA THR A 66 9.69 13.87 4.49
C THR A 66 9.28 13.71 5.95
N ILE A 67 8.79 12.52 6.28
CA ILE A 67 8.44 12.14 7.64
C ILE A 67 9.13 10.83 8.04
N ASP A 68 9.35 10.67 9.34
CA ASP A 68 9.76 9.40 9.91
C ASP A 68 8.54 8.52 10.18
N LEU A 69 8.68 7.23 9.87
CA LEU A 69 7.70 6.20 10.17
C LEU A 69 8.07 5.51 11.48
N THR A 70 7.09 5.34 12.35
CA THR A 70 7.25 4.82 13.70
C THR A 70 6.77 3.38 13.79
N LEU A 71 7.46 2.56 14.57
CA LEU A 71 7.05 1.18 14.78
C LEU A 71 5.73 1.10 15.56
N LYS A 72 4.77 0.37 14.99
CA LYS A 72 3.58 -0.11 15.70
C LYS A 72 3.83 -1.54 16.20
N GLU A 73 3.13 -1.93 17.27
CA GLU A 73 3.30 -3.23 17.96
C GLU A 73 3.27 -4.45 17.03
N THR A 74 2.59 -4.34 15.89
CA THR A 74 2.43 -5.38 14.87
C THR A 74 3.67 -5.59 13.97
N GLY A 75 4.78 -4.90 14.21
CA GLY A 75 5.98 -4.98 13.35
C GLY A 75 5.88 -4.12 12.08
N THR A 76 4.83 -3.31 11.97
CA THR A 76 4.58 -2.39 10.85
C THR A 76 4.99 -0.99 11.23
N LEU A 77 5.63 -0.28 10.31
CA LEU A 77 5.93 1.14 10.48
C LEU A 77 4.75 1.98 10.01
N VAL A 78 4.43 3.04 10.73
CA VAL A 78 3.29 3.91 10.43
C VAL A 78 3.65 5.38 10.57
N GLY A 79 3.03 6.21 9.75
CA GLY A 79 3.20 7.66 9.80
C GLY A 79 2.04 8.38 9.16
N THR A 80 2.01 9.70 9.32
CA THR A 80 0.97 10.55 8.73
C THR A 80 1.63 11.62 7.88
N ALA A 81 1.41 11.56 6.58
CA ALA A 81 1.93 12.55 5.64
C ALA A 81 0.83 13.55 5.30
N ARG A 82 1.19 14.83 5.18
CA ARG A 82 0.27 15.87 4.70
C ARG A 82 0.56 16.16 3.24
N ILE A 83 -0.47 16.09 2.39
CA ILE A 83 -0.36 16.53 1.00
C ILE A 83 -0.19 18.05 1.00
N ALA A 84 0.85 18.55 0.34
CA ALA A 84 1.20 19.95 0.32
C ALA A 84 0.02 20.82 -0.19
N PRO A 85 -0.28 21.95 0.48
CA PRO A 85 -1.27 22.90 -0.03
C PRO A 85 -0.77 23.49 -1.35
N GLY A 86 -1.52 23.28 -2.44
CA GLY A 86 -1.11 23.66 -3.80
C GLY A 86 -0.72 22.49 -4.71
N THR A 87 -0.73 21.25 -4.21
CA THR A 87 -0.60 20.06 -5.07
C THR A 87 -1.72 20.05 -6.11
N GLN A 88 -1.35 19.91 -7.39
CA GLN A 88 -2.31 19.83 -8.48
C GLN A 88 -3.14 18.54 -8.42
N PRO A 89 -4.39 18.54 -8.90
CA PRO A 89 -5.17 17.31 -9.03
C PRO A 89 -4.45 16.28 -9.91
N GLY A 90 -4.39 15.03 -9.45
CA GLY A 90 -3.62 13.98 -10.12
C GLY A 90 -3.19 12.87 -9.16
N VAL A 91 -2.25 12.03 -9.60
CA VAL A 91 -1.64 11.00 -8.75
C VAL A 91 -0.37 11.56 -8.13
N ALA A 92 -0.31 11.56 -6.80
CA ALA A 92 0.88 11.87 -6.03
C ALA A 92 1.53 10.57 -5.57
N HIS A 93 2.80 10.39 -5.93
CA HIS A 93 3.61 9.25 -5.50
C HIS A 93 4.27 9.57 -4.15
N ILE A 94 4.20 8.61 -3.22
CA ILE A 94 4.89 8.66 -1.94
C ILE A 94 5.76 7.41 -1.86
N TYR A 95 7.04 7.62 -1.56
CA TYR A 95 8.05 6.58 -1.43
C TYR A 95 8.28 6.29 0.04
N LEU A 96 8.25 5.02 0.42
CA LEU A 96 8.44 4.54 1.78
C LEU A 96 9.63 3.59 1.80
N ALA A 97 10.58 3.82 2.69
CA ALA A 97 11.77 3.00 2.84
C ALA A 97 11.97 2.56 4.30
N CYS A 98 12.47 1.35 4.50
CA CYS A 98 12.89 0.87 5.81
C CYS A 98 14.25 1.47 6.15
N ALA A 99 14.48 1.93 7.37
CA ALA A 99 15.79 2.49 7.75
C ALA A 99 16.92 1.46 7.66
N SER A 100 16.58 0.18 7.86
CA SER A 100 17.51 -0.94 7.80
C SER A 100 17.95 -1.31 6.38
N ASP A 101 17.21 -0.87 5.37
CA ASP A 101 17.46 -1.14 3.96
C ASP A 101 16.83 -0.01 3.12
N PRO A 102 17.56 1.12 2.93
CA PRO A 102 17.03 2.29 2.24
C PRO A 102 16.88 2.09 0.73
N ASP A 103 17.55 1.08 0.15
CA ASP A 103 17.44 0.74 -1.27
C ASP A 103 16.14 -0.03 -1.58
N ALA A 104 15.55 -0.66 -0.55
CA ALA A 104 14.26 -1.31 -0.64
C ALA A 104 13.11 -0.30 -0.45
N VAL A 105 12.60 0.23 -1.56
CA VAL A 105 11.56 1.27 -1.57
C VAL A 105 10.20 0.70 -1.97
N ALA A 106 9.18 0.94 -1.15
CA ALA A 106 7.79 0.75 -1.49
C ALA A 106 7.19 2.06 -2.02
N THR A 107 6.46 2.02 -3.13
CA THR A 107 5.74 3.19 -3.65
C THR A 107 4.26 3.04 -3.37
N VAL A 108 3.62 4.12 -2.90
CA VAL A 108 2.17 4.21 -2.75
C VAL A 108 1.64 5.44 -3.47
N ASP A 109 0.43 5.31 -3.99
CA ASP A 109 -0.21 6.34 -4.80
C ASP A 109 -1.40 6.94 -4.06
N VAL A 110 -1.46 8.27 -4.07
CA VAL A 110 -2.59 9.04 -3.54
C VAL A 110 -3.20 9.86 -4.66
N THR A 111 -4.50 9.75 -4.86
CA THR A 111 -5.24 10.59 -5.81
C THR A 111 -5.60 11.92 -5.15
N VAL A 112 -5.04 13.01 -5.64
CA VAL A 112 -5.37 14.37 -5.22
C VAL A 112 -6.54 14.88 -6.06
N VAL A 113 -7.59 15.36 -5.40
CA VAL A 113 -8.78 15.96 -6.04
C VAL A 113 -8.94 17.44 -5.71
N GLY A 114 -9.56 18.17 -6.65
CA GLY A 114 -10.04 19.55 -6.48
C GLY A 114 -11.39 19.61 -5.78
#